data_AF-A0A5C8MJ90-F1
#
_entry.id   AF-A0A5C8MJ90-F1
#
_cell.length_a   1.000
_cell.length_b   1.000
_cell.length_c   1.000
_cell.angle_alpha   90.00
_cell.angle_beta   90.00
_cell.angle_gamma   90.00
#
_symmetry.space_group_name_H-M   'P 1'
#
loop_
_entity.id
_entity.type
_entity.pdbx_description
1 polymer ?
#
loop_
_entity_poly.entity_id
_entity_poly.type
_entity_poly.pdbx_seq_one_letter_code
_entity_poly.pdbx_strand_id
1 'polypeptide(L)' 'TMVDVWEPVIELLREKGSMRAKEAALLAKEKMEHTKELEAKKGRAAYLGKRSIGHIDPGSASSYLLFAALAEVLEG' A
#
# COMPACT_ATOMS: atom_id res chain seq x y z
N THR A 1 -0.30 -2.54 7.64
CA THR A 1 1.13 -2.19 7.58
C THR A 1 1.54 -2.06 6.13
N MET A 2 2.74 -1.52 5.85
CA MET A 2 3.26 -1.41 4.49
C MET A 2 3.20 -2.71 3.66
N VAL A 3 3.26 -3.89 4.30
CA VAL A 3 3.19 -5.18 3.61
C VAL A 3 1.86 -5.35 2.86
N ASP A 4 0.76 -4.81 3.40
CA ASP A 4 -0.56 -4.85 2.75
C ASP A 4 -0.57 -4.13 1.39
N VAL A 5 0.40 -3.24 1.14
CA VAL A 5 0.63 -2.57 -0.15
C VAL A 5 1.66 -3.33 -0.98
N TRP A 6 2.82 -3.66 -0.39
CA TRP A 6 3.95 -4.23 -1.13
C TRP A 6 3.67 -5.63 -1.68
N GLU A 7 3.01 -6.49 -0.90
CA GLU A 7 2.74 -7.87 -1.32
C GLU A 7 1.85 -7.93 -2.59
N PRO A 8 0.67 -7.28 -2.64
CA PRO A 8 -0.14 -7.26 -3.87
C PRO A 8 0.56 -6.60 -5.06
N VAL A 9 1.36 -5.54 -4.84
CA VAL A 9 2.09 -4.88 -5.92
C VAL A 9 3.19 -5.79 -6.49
N ILE A 10 3.92 -6.51 -5.64
CA ILE A 10 4.93 -7.47 -6.09
C ILE A 10 4.27 -8.60 -6.88
N GLU A 11 3.12 -9.11 -6.43
CA GLU A 11 2.36 -10.14 -7.16
C GLU A 11 1.95 -9.66 -8.55
N LEU A 12 1.41 -8.45 -8.66
CA LEU A 12 1.09 -7.81 -9.95
C LEU A 12 2.32 -7.76 -10.86
N LEU A 13 3.46 -7.26 -10.37
CA LEU A 13 4.67 -7.10 -11.17
C LEU A 13 5.26 -8.45 -11.60
N ARG A 14 5.17 -9.48 -10.74
CA ARG A 14 5.58 -10.85 -11.08
C ARG A 14 4.71 -11.43 -12.18
N GLU A 15 3.39 -11.27 -12.08
CA GLU A 15 2.44 -11.76 -13.09
C GLU A 15 2.67 -11.09 -14.45
N LYS A 16 2.88 -9.77 -14.46
CA LYS A 16 3.09 -9.01 -15.71
C LYS A 16 4.51 -9.12 -16.27
N GLY A 17 5.48 -9.62 -15.48
CA GLY A 17 6.88 -9.79 -15.89
C GLY A 17 7.59 -8.50 -16.30
N SER A 18 7.04 -7.34 -15.98
CA SER A 18 7.53 -6.03 -16.40
C SER A 18 7.08 -4.94 -15.42
N MET A 19 7.79 -3.81 -15.38
CA MET A 19 7.37 -2.67 -14.57
C MET A 19 6.08 -2.06 -15.15
N ARG A 20 5.00 -2.07 -14.36
CA ARG A 20 3.70 -1.45 -14.70
C ARG A 20 3.43 -0.30 -13.73
N ALA A 21 4.14 0.81 -13.90
CA ALA A 21 4.21 1.85 -12.87
C ALA A 21 2.83 2.44 -12.52
N LYS A 22 1.98 2.76 -13.51
CA LYS A 22 0.57 3.18 -13.26
C LYS A 22 -0.23 2.16 -12.49
N GLU A 23 -0.20 0.91 -12.94
CA GLU A 23 -1.01 -0.17 -12.37
C GLU A 23 -0.56 -0.43 -10.93
N ALA A 24 0.76 -0.42 -10.69
CA ALA A 24 1.34 -0.52 -9.35
C ALA A 24 0.92 0.65 -8.45
N ALA A 25 0.93 1.90 -8.94
CA ALA A 25 0.49 3.06 -8.18
C ALA A 25 -1.01 3.02 -7.85
N LEU A 26 -1.86 2.61 -8.80
CA LEU A 26 -3.30 2.45 -8.59
C LEU A 26 -3.59 1.35 -7.56
N LEU A 27 -2.94 0.19 -7.69
CA LEU A 27 -3.09 -0.90 -6.74
C LEU A 27 -2.58 -0.49 -5.36
N ALA A 28 -1.42 0.18 -5.27
CA ALA A 28 -0.90 0.65 -4.00
C ALA A 28 -1.84 1.64 -3.30
N LYS A 29 -2.52 2.51 -4.07
CA LYS A 29 -3.54 3.41 -3.54
C LYS A 29 -4.72 2.64 -2.96
N GLU A 30 -5.28 1.69 -3.72
CA GLU A 30 -6.39 0.85 -3.26
C GLU A 30 -6.02 0.12 -1.97
N LYS A 31 -4.84 -0.50 -1.93
CA LYS A 31 -4.38 -1.25 -0.76
C LYS A 31 -4.07 -0.38 0.45
N MET A 32 -3.54 0.83 0.27
CA MET A 32 -3.38 1.75 1.40
C MET A 32 -4.74 2.16 1.96
N GLU A 33 -5.73 2.43 1.12
CA GLU A 33 -7.07 2.85 1.55
C GLU A 33 -7.78 1.73 2.31
N HIS A 34 -7.65 0.49 1.84
CA HIS A 34 -8.22 -0.69 2.50
C HIS A 34 -7.67 -0.90 3.92
N THR A 35 -6.46 -0.43 4.23
CA THR A 35 -5.92 -0.55 5.61
C THR A 35 -6.79 0.14 6.66
N LYS A 36 -7.63 1.11 6.25
CA LYS A 36 -8.62 1.76 7.11
C LYS A 36 -9.64 0.77 7.69
N GLU A 37 -9.91 -0.34 7.01
CA GLU A 37 -10.88 -1.36 7.43
C GLU A 37 -10.27 -2.42 8.35
N LEU A 38 -8.94 -2.42 8.50
CA LEU A 38 -8.22 -3.47 9.22
C LEU A 38 -7.99 -3.09 10.69
N GLU A 39 -8.15 -4.06 11.57
CA GLU A 39 -7.59 -3.97 12.92
C GLU A 39 -6.08 -4.20 12.86
N ALA A 40 -5.30 -3.23 13.35
CA ALA A 40 -3.86 -3.33 13.38
C ALA A 40 -3.40 -4.47 14.31
N LYS A 41 -2.66 -5.44 13.76
CA LYS A 41 -2.09 -6.58 14.52
C LYS A 41 -0.57 -6.49 14.73
N LYS A 42 0.08 -5.48 14.13
CA LYS A 42 1.54 -5.29 14.17
C LYS A 42 1.88 -3.80 14.39
N GLY A 43 3.08 -3.55 14.92
CA GLY A 43 3.59 -2.19 15.18
C GLY A 43 2.88 -1.46 16.33
N ARG A 44 3.12 -0.16 16.45
CA ARG A 44 2.56 0.69 17.53
C ARG A 44 1.04 0.84 17.44
N ALA A 45 0.47 0.80 16.24
CA ALA A 45 -0.98 0.87 16.04
C ALA A 45 -1.72 -0.33 16.67
N ALA A 46 -1.06 -1.49 16.80
CA ALA A 46 -1.64 -2.66 17.45
C ALA A 46 -1.98 -2.45 18.93
N TYR A 47 -1.32 -1.51 19.60
CA TYR A 47 -1.64 -1.16 21.00
C TYR A 47 -3.05 -0.57 21.15
N LEU A 48 -3.65 -0.09 20.06
CA LEU A 48 -4.99 0.50 20.05
C LEU A 48 -6.10 -0.54 19.81
N GLY A 49 -5.78 -1.77 19.40
CA GLY A 49 -6.75 -2.81 19.06
C GLY A 49 -7.82 -2.30 18.07
N LYS A 50 -9.09 -2.60 18.34
CA LYS A 50 -10.24 -2.12 17.54
C LYS A 50 -10.29 -0.61 17.28
N ARG A 51 -9.65 0.22 18.11
CA ARG A 51 -9.58 1.68 17.88
C ARG A 51 -8.67 2.07 16.72
N SER A 52 -7.90 1.14 16.18
CA SER A 52 -7.12 1.37 14.95
C SER A 52 -7.98 1.37 13.68
N ILE A 53 -9.15 0.70 13.70
CA ILE A 53 -10.09 0.68 12.59
C ILE A 53 -10.58 2.11 12.32
N GLY A 54 -10.66 2.48 11.04
CA GLY A 54 -11.01 3.83 10.60
C GLY A 54 -9.80 4.72 10.29
N HIS A 55 -8.57 4.24 10.53
CA HIS A 55 -7.33 4.97 10.26
C HIS A 55 -6.47 4.26 9.22
N ILE A 56 -5.98 5.01 8.23
CA ILE A 56 -5.02 4.50 7.25
C ILE A 56 -3.69 4.23 7.95
N ASP A 57 -3.08 3.07 7.66
CA ASP A 57 -1.74 2.74 8.14
C ASP A 57 -0.70 3.67 7.50
N PRO A 58 0.13 4.38 8.30
CA PRO A 58 1.08 5.35 7.76
C PRO A 58 2.19 4.70 6.92
N GLY A 59 2.54 3.43 7.18
CA GLY A 59 3.51 2.70 6.36
C GLY A 59 2.95 2.29 5.00
N SER A 60 1.66 1.95 4.95
CA SER A 60 0.94 1.76 3.69
C SER A 60 0.82 3.07 2.91
N ALA A 61 0.53 4.18 3.59
CA ALA A 61 0.44 5.49 2.96
C ALA A 61 1.77 5.93 2.33
N SER A 62 2.89 5.80 3.04
CA SER A 62 4.21 6.12 2.49
C SER A 62 4.61 5.19 1.34
N SER A 63 4.21 3.92 1.39
CA SER A 63 4.45 2.97 0.29
C SER A 63 3.66 3.32 -0.96
N TYR A 64 2.41 3.77 -0.83
CA TYR A 64 1.66 4.31 -1.95
C TYR A 64 2.37 5.54 -2.56
N LEU A 65 2.82 6.49 -1.74
CA LEU A 65 3.52 7.68 -2.24
C LEU A 65 4.78 7.31 -3.04
N LEU A 66 5.51 6.27 -2.62
CA LEU A 66 6.65 5.74 -3.37
C LEU A 66 6.24 5.27 -4.78
N PHE A 67 5.19 4.45 -4.90
CA PHE A 67 4.73 3.96 -6.20
C PHE A 67 4.11 5.07 -7.06
N ALA A 68 3.43 6.03 -6.43
CA ALA A 68 2.91 7.21 -7.13
C ALA A 68 4.05 8.02 -7.76
N ALA A 69 5.10 8.35 -6.99
CA ALA A 69 6.27 9.06 -7.50
C ALA A 69 7.02 8.26 -8.59
N LEU A 70 7.10 6.93 -8.45
CA LEU A 70 7.68 6.07 -9.47
C LEU A 70 6.89 6.13 -10.79
N ALA A 71 5.56 6.11 -10.72
CA ALA A 71 4.70 6.23 -11.90
C ALA A 71 4.86 7.60 -12.58
N GLU A 72 4.96 8.68 -11.81
CA GLU A 72 5.21 10.02 -12.34
C GLU A 72 6.52 10.10 -13.14
N VAL A 73 7.59 9.45 -12.66
CA VAL A 73 8.90 9.48 -13.35
C VAL A 73 8.97 8.56 -14.57
N LEU A 74 8.26 7.43 -14.55
CA LEU A 74 8.31 6.45 -15.66
C LEU A 74 7.27 6.70 -16.76
N GLU A 75 6.24 7.50 -16.48
CA GLU A 75 5.15 7.79 -17.43
C GLU A 75 5.02 9.26 -17.82
N GLY A 76 5.80 10.14 -17.19
CA GLY A 76 6.01 11.53 -17.62
C GLY A 76 7.07 11.64 -18.71
#